data_AF-A0A127PGF6-F1
#
_entry.id   AF-A0A127PGF6-F1
#
_cell.length_a   1.000
_cell.length_b   1.000
_cell.length_c   1.000
_cell.angle_alpha   90.00
_cell.angle_beta   90.00
_cell.angle_gamma   90.00
#
_symmetry.space_group_name_H-M   'P 1'
#
loop_
_entity.id
_entity.type
_entity.pdbx_description
1 polymer ?
#
loop_
_entity_poly.entity_id
_entity_poly.type
_entity_poly.pdbx_seq_one_letter_code
_entity_poly.pdbx_strand_id
1 'polypeptide(L)'
;MLAAAVHAALFAFLWFGIHWQSTQPIAVEAEIWDPQIKDAAPTPPEPVPQPTPEPKPEPVIQDTTPPKVVAPPLPDPEIALEQEKKRKEQERKDLQRQEELEKQRKLQKQQEEQEEKDRLKAEAEQKAAKDKAAAQEKQKLDAAKKTEADAKKKQAATEAAAETKRRSDEMKRMLGQAVGNGPANSTGTAAQSQGPRGDPGYAQKVASKIKSNIIFNVPEGLAGNPAAEFDVQLLPDGSVASVRLRKSSGVSGFDEAVKRAIEKSAPYPKDKTGSVPSSFIGTHKPKDQ
;
A
#
# COMPACT_ATOMS: atom_id res chain seq x y z
N MET A 1 -22.50 -9.56 -6.23
CA MET A 1 -22.37 -9.66 -4.75
C MET A 1 -21.70 -10.94 -4.30
N LEU A 2 -22.18 -12.13 -4.70
CA LEU A 2 -21.65 -13.43 -4.25
C LEU A 2 -20.17 -13.65 -4.64
N ALA A 3 -19.79 -13.29 -5.87
CA ALA A 3 -18.39 -13.36 -6.31
C ALA A 3 -17.46 -12.49 -5.45
N ALA A 4 -17.85 -11.25 -5.13
CA ALA A 4 -17.04 -10.36 -4.29
C ALA A 4 -16.85 -10.90 -2.86
N ALA A 5 -17.89 -11.54 -2.31
CA ALA A 5 -17.82 -12.19 -1.00
C ALA A 5 -16.85 -13.39 -0.98
N VAL A 6 -16.84 -14.21 -2.04
CA VAL A 6 -15.91 -15.34 -2.16
C VAL A 6 -14.46 -14.86 -2.25
N HIS A 7 -14.19 -13.80 -3.02
CA HIS A 7 -12.84 -13.25 -3.11
C HIS A 7 -12.37 -12.65 -1.78
N ALA A 8 -13.23 -11.93 -1.06
CA ALA A 8 -12.91 -11.41 0.27
C ALA A 8 -12.60 -12.53 1.28
N ALA A 9 -13.36 -13.63 1.24
CA ALA A 9 -13.08 -14.81 2.07
C ALA A 9 -11.74 -15.47 1.73
N LEU A 10 -11.39 -15.53 0.43
CA LEU A 10 -10.12 -16.10 -0.02
C LEU A 10 -8.93 -15.24 0.44
N PHE A 11 -9.02 -13.92 0.32
CA PHE A 11 -7.97 -13.01 0.81
C PHE A 11 -7.80 -13.10 2.33
N ALA A 12 -8.90 -13.19 3.09
CA ALA A 12 -8.83 -13.39 4.53
C ALA A 12 -8.15 -14.73 4.86
N PHE A 13 -8.55 -15.82 4.21
CA PHE A 13 -7.94 -17.13 4.41
C PHE A 13 -6.44 -17.14 4.11
N LEU A 14 -6.02 -16.49 3.01
CA LEU A 14 -4.61 -16.41 2.63
C LEU A 14 -3.80 -15.58 3.63
N TRP A 15 -4.35 -14.47 4.13
CA TRP A 15 -3.69 -13.60 5.08
C TRP A 15 -3.45 -14.29 6.43
N PHE A 16 -4.47 -14.99 6.95
CA PHE A 16 -4.35 -15.72 8.21
C PHE A 16 -3.54 -17.02 8.07
N GLY A 17 -3.65 -17.73 6.94
CA GLY A 17 -2.91 -18.97 6.69
C GLY A 17 -1.41 -18.75 6.51
N ILE A 18 -1.01 -17.73 5.75
CA ILE A 18 0.41 -17.43 5.51
C ILE A 18 1.09 -16.88 6.78
N HIS A 19 0.37 -16.10 7.59
CA HIS A 19 0.92 -15.56 8.84
C HIS A 19 1.24 -16.64 9.88
N TRP A 20 0.51 -17.76 9.88
CA TRP A 20 0.75 -18.86 10.83
C TRP A 20 1.97 -19.73 10.50
N GLN A 21 2.44 -19.76 9.24
CA GLN A 21 3.62 -20.52 8.84
C GLN A 21 4.96 -19.80 9.08
N SER A 22 4.94 -18.57 9.61
CA SER A 22 6.15 -17.81 9.94
C SER A 22 6.70 -18.20 11.32
N THR A 23 7.02 -19.49 11.50
CA THR A 23 7.90 -19.92 12.59
C THR A 23 9.31 -19.97 12.02
N GLN A 24 10.18 -19.04 12.44
CA GLN A 24 11.60 -19.07 12.07
C GLN A 24 12.16 -20.45 12.45
N PRO A 25 12.74 -21.24 11.52
CA PRO A 25 13.40 -22.47 11.91
C PRO A 25 14.54 -22.10 12.85
N ILE A 26 14.40 -22.49 14.12
CA ILE A 26 15.49 -22.43 15.08
C ILE A 26 16.58 -23.30 14.47
N ALA A 27 17.69 -22.68 14.06
CA ALA A 27 18.88 -23.39 13.63
C ALA A 27 19.41 -24.14 14.85
N VAL A 28 18.91 -25.35 15.07
CA VAL A 28 19.54 -26.31 15.95
C VAL A 28 20.73 -26.82 15.15
N GLU A 29 21.89 -26.24 15.44
CA GLU A 29 23.17 -26.81 15.06
C GLU A 29 23.24 -28.19 15.72
N ALA A 30 22.87 -29.21 14.96
CA ALA A 30 23.26 -30.56 15.30
C ALA A 30 24.78 -30.60 15.15
N GLU A 31 25.49 -30.48 16.26
CA GLU A 31 26.84 -31.00 16.36
C GLU A 31 26.76 -32.48 15.98
N ILE A 32 27.00 -32.75 14.70
CA ILE A 32 27.23 -34.08 14.16
C ILE A 32 28.52 -34.54 14.81
N TRP A 33 28.36 -35.28 15.92
CA TRP A 33 29.40 -36.12 16.47
C TRP A 33 29.65 -37.23 15.45
N ASP A 34 30.64 -37.00 14.59
CA ASP A 34 31.25 -38.02 13.76
C ASP A 34 31.92 -39.04 14.70
N PRO A 35 31.50 -40.31 14.73
CA PRO A 35 32.18 -41.34 15.50
C PRO A 35 33.44 -41.75 14.75
N GLN A 36 34.45 -40.90 14.75
CA GLN A 36 35.81 -41.30 14.44
C GLN A 36 36.30 -42.20 15.58
N ILE A 37 36.15 -43.51 15.37
CA ILE A 37 36.83 -44.55 16.13
C ILE A 37 38.33 -44.32 15.93
N LYS A 38 38.96 -43.64 16.89
CA LYS A 38 40.41 -43.72 17.06
C LYS A 38 40.71 -45.08 17.67
N ASP A 39 41.34 -45.94 16.89
CA ASP A 39 41.96 -47.15 17.41
C ASP A 39 42.83 -46.79 18.62
N ALA A 40 42.62 -47.56 19.68
CA ALA A 40 43.27 -47.38 20.97
C ALA A 40 44.79 -47.44 20.83
N ALA A 41 45.48 -46.42 21.36
CA ALA A 41 46.86 -46.60 21.78
C ALA A 41 46.90 -47.67 22.89
N PRO A 42 47.92 -48.55 22.92
CA PRO A 42 48.03 -49.57 23.96
C PRO A 42 48.12 -48.92 25.34
N THR A 43 47.30 -49.43 26.26
CA THR A 43 47.27 -49.06 27.69
C THR A 43 48.65 -49.25 28.34
N PRO A 44 49.11 -48.28 29.16
CA PRO A 44 50.19 -48.50 30.11
C PRO A 44 49.83 -49.64 31.08
N PRO A 45 50.79 -50.46 31.52
CA PRO A 45 50.52 -51.53 32.48
C PRO A 45 50.06 -50.96 33.83
N GLU A 46 49.02 -51.56 34.39
CA GLU A 46 48.55 -51.29 35.76
C GLU A 46 49.63 -51.69 36.79
N PRO A 47 49.84 -50.89 37.86
CA PRO A 47 50.58 -51.34 39.02
C PRO A 47 49.79 -52.45 39.74
N VAL A 48 50.45 -53.61 39.88
CA VAL A 48 49.98 -54.79 40.60
C VAL A 48 49.51 -54.48 42.03
N PRO A 49 48.33 -54.96 42.46
CA PRO A 49 47.92 -54.93 43.86
C PRO A 49 48.72 -55.94 44.68
N GLN A 50 49.32 -55.47 45.79
CA GLN A 50 49.84 -56.33 46.86
C GLN A 50 48.68 -56.92 47.70
N PRO A 51 48.86 -58.11 48.28
CA PRO A 51 47.78 -59.04 48.58
C PRO A 51 47.00 -58.71 49.85
N THR A 52 45.70 -58.96 49.79
CA THR A 52 44.84 -59.18 50.94
C THR A 52 45.10 -60.57 51.55
N PRO A 53 45.18 -60.70 52.88
CA PRO A 53 44.89 -61.95 53.56
C PRO A 53 43.61 -61.85 54.41
N GLU A 54 42.76 -62.87 54.29
CA GLU A 54 41.58 -63.20 55.12
C GLU A 54 41.87 -64.55 55.86
N PRO A 55 41.07 -65.07 56.82
CA PRO A 55 40.96 -64.66 58.24
C PRO A 55 41.08 -65.83 59.27
N LYS A 56 41.20 -65.48 60.59
CA LYS A 56 40.94 -66.20 61.89
C LYS A 56 41.64 -67.56 62.21
N PRO A 57 41.99 -67.88 63.50
CA PRO A 57 41.09 -67.93 64.68
C PRO A 57 41.65 -67.32 66.02
N GLU A 58 40.74 -67.10 66.99
CA GLU A 58 40.97 -66.83 68.44
C GLU A 58 41.56 -68.06 69.19
N PRO A 59 42.01 -68.04 70.48
CA PRO A 59 41.75 -67.09 71.59
C PRO A 59 42.95 -66.77 72.55
N VAL A 60 42.72 -65.93 73.57
CA VAL A 60 43.01 -66.12 75.03
C VAL A 60 43.35 -64.79 75.76
N ILE A 61 42.35 -64.30 76.50
CA ILE A 61 42.32 -63.88 77.93
C ILE A 61 43.30 -62.80 78.48
N GLN A 62 42.66 -61.81 79.13
CA GLN A 62 43.00 -61.05 80.37
C GLN A 62 43.38 -59.55 80.31
N ASP A 63 42.51 -58.79 81.00
CA ASP A 63 42.75 -57.64 81.89
C ASP A 63 43.25 -56.31 81.31
N THR A 64 42.37 -55.31 81.21
CA THR A 64 42.19 -54.27 82.26
C THR A 64 41.42 -53.04 81.74
N THR A 65 40.41 -52.63 82.51
CA THR A 65 39.83 -51.27 82.64
C THR A 65 38.92 -50.67 81.55
N PRO A 66 37.77 -50.06 81.94
CA PRO A 66 36.83 -49.41 81.01
C PRO A 66 37.17 -47.92 80.79
N PRO A 67 37.18 -47.39 79.54
CA PRO A 67 37.17 -45.95 79.30
C PRO A 67 35.74 -45.45 79.00
N LYS A 68 35.24 -44.73 80.00
CA LYS A 68 34.23 -43.67 80.03
C LYS A 68 33.57 -43.25 78.70
N VAL A 69 32.24 -43.37 78.68
CA VAL A 69 31.31 -42.71 77.75
C VAL A 69 31.53 -41.20 77.77
N VAL A 70 31.94 -40.61 76.64
CA VAL A 70 31.93 -39.15 76.45
C VAL A 70 30.56 -38.78 75.91
N ALA A 71 29.73 -38.19 76.77
CA ALA A 71 28.49 -37.55 76.37
C ALA A 71 28.81 -36.26 75.58
N PRO A 72 28.09 -35.94 74.48
CA PRO A 72 28.25 -34.67 73.79
C PRO A 72 27.84 -33.50 74.70
N PRO A 73 28.57 -32.38 74.71
CA PRO A 73 28.21 -31.23 75.53
C PRO A 73 26.89 -30.63 75.03
N LEU A 74 25.94 -30.42 75.94
CA LEU A 74 24.72 -29.67 75.67
C LEU A 74 25.11 -28.21 75.33
N PRO A 75 24.56 -27.60 74.27
CA PRO A 75 24.89 -26.23 73.89
C PRO A 75 24.38 -25.23 74.93
N ASP A 76 25.24 -24.28 75.31
CA ASP A 76 24.91 -23.25 76.30
C ASP A 76 23.71 -22.39 75.84
N PRO A 77 22.75 -22.06 76.74
CA PRO A 77 21.50 -21.35 76.41
C PRO A 77 21.71 -19.92 75.86
N GLU A 78 22.88 -19.34 76.06
CA GLU A 78 23.23 -17.99 75.63
C GLU A 78 23.51 -17.92 74.11
N ILE A 79 23.98 -19.02 73.50
CA ILE A 79 24.25 -19.13 72.06
C ILE A 79 22.94 -19.21 71.26
N ALA A 80 21.90 -19.83 71.83
CA ALA A 80 20.58 -19.94 71.22
C ALA A 80 19.87 -18.57 71.11
N LEU A 81 20.00 -17.73 72.15
CA LEU A 81 19.42 -16.38 72.19
C LEU A 81 20.08 -15.41 71.20
N GLU A 82 21.38 -15.55 70.94
CA GLU A 82 22.10 -14.71 69.97
C GLU A 82 21.77 -15.09 68.52
N GLN A 83 21.65 -16.40 68.23
CA GLN A 83 21.21 -16.89 66.91
C GLN A 83 19.78 -16.43 66.57
N GLU A 84 18.88 -16.43 67.56
CA GLU A 84 17.50 -15.96 67.37
C GLU A 84 17.44 -14.45 67.09
N LYS A 85 18.22 -13.65 67.82
CA LYS A 85 18.35 -12.19 67.56
C LYS A 85 18.90 -11.92 66.16
N LYS A 86 19.93 -12.64 65.72
CA LYS A 86 20.51 -12.51 64.39
C LYS A 86 19.53 -12.90 63.27
N ARG A 87 18.75 -13.97 63.47
CA ARG A 87 17.69 -14.39 62.53
C ARG A 87 16.59 -13.34 62.42
N LYS A 88 16.15 -12.76 63.54
CA LYS A 88 15.12 -11.71 63.57
C LYS A 88 15.60 -10.40 62.96
N GLU A 89 16.88 -10.04 63.13
CA GLU A 89 17.46 -8.88 62.43
C GLU A 89 17.55 -9.09 60.92
N GLN A 90 17.95 -10.30 60.49
CA GLN A 90 18.03 -10.65 59.08
C GLN A 90 16.64 -10.65 58.42
N GLU A 91 15.62 -11.21 59.08
CA GLU A 91 14.24 -11.15 58.61
C GLU A 91 13.71 -9.71 58.50
N ARG A 92 14.04 -8.83 59.46
CA ARG A 92 13.69 -7.40 59.36
C ARG A 92 14.39 -6.70 58.20
N LYS A 93 15.67 -7.02 57.93
CA LYS A 93 16.42 -6.47 56.78
C LYS A 93 15.86 -6.97 55.45
N ASP A 94 15.49 -8.24 55.38
CA ASP A 94 14.89 -8.83 54.18
C ASP A 94 13.50 -8.24 53.91
N LEU A 95 12.69 -8.02 54.95
CA LEU A 95 11.40 -7.34 54.83
C LEU A 95 11.56 -5.88 54.38
N GLN A 96 12.51 -5.13 54.94
CA GLN A 96 12.81 -3.76 54.51
C GLN A 96 13.27 -3.70 53.04
N ARG A 97 14.11 -4.65 52.61
CA ARG A 97 14.53 -4.76 51.21
C ARG A 97 13.35 -5.09 50.29
N GLN A 98 12.44 -5.96 50.72
CA GLN A 98 11.23 -6.27 49.95
C GLN A 98 10.29 -5.05 49.83
N GLU A 99 10.05 -4.31 50.92
CA GLU A 99 9.23 -3.09 50.90
C GLU A 99 9.85 -1.99 50.01
N GLU A 100 11.18 -1.84 50.02
CA GLU A 100 11.88 -0.88 49.15
C GLU A 100 11.78 -1.27 47.68
N LEU A 101 11.96 -2.56 47.35
CA LEU A 101 11.77 -3.08 46.00
C LEU A 101 10.33 -2.91 45.52
N GLU A 102 9.33 -3.12 46.39
CA GLU A 102 7.93 -2.91 46.04
C GLU A 102 7.62 -1.42 45.80
N LYS A 103 8.13 -0.52 46.66
CA LYS A 103 8.02 0.93 46.47
C LYS A 103 8.69 1.38 45.17
N GLN A 104 9.87 0.85 44.86
CA GLN A 104 10.58 1.17 43.62
C GLN A 104 9.80 0.67 42.40
N ARG A 105 9.27 -0.56 42.43
CA ARG A 105 8.41 -1.10 41.35
C ARG A 105 7.13 -0.30 41.18
N LYS A 106 6.50 0.13 42.28
CA LYS A 106 5.28 0.95 42.22
C LYS A 106 5.57 2.34 41.66
N LEU A 107 6.69 2.95 42.03
CA LEU A 107 7.13 4.24 41.48
C LEU A 107 7.44 4.13 39.99
N GLN A 108 8.17 3.08 39.58
CA GLN A 108 8.48 2.82 38.18
C GLN A 108 7.21 2.61 37.35
N LYS A 109 6.26 1.80 37.86
CA LYS A 109 4.97 1.57 37.19
C LYS A 109 4.14 2.86 37.07
N GLN A 110 4.17 3.73 38.09
CA GLN A 110 3.51 5.04 38.01
C GLN A 110 4.16 5.97 36.99
N GLN A 111 5.50 5.96 36.89
CA GLN A 111 6.23 6.73 35.88
C GLN A 111 5.92 6.23 34.46
N GLU A 112 5.94 4.92 34.24
CA GLU A 112 5.60 4.31 32.95
C GLU A 112 4.15 4.61 32.54
N GLU A 113 3.17 4.52 33.47
CA GLU A 113 1.78 4.85 33.16
C GLU A 113 1.60 6.35 32.85
N GLN A 114 2.33 7.21 33.54
CA GLN A 114 2.30 8.66 33.28
C GLN A 114 2.95 8.98 31.93
N GLU A 115 4.07 8.37 31.59
CA GLU A 115 4.74 8.54 30.30
C GLU A 115 3.89 8.01 29.14
N GLU A 116 3.24 6.86 29.29
CA GLU A 116 2.27 6.32 28.31
C GLU A 116 1.09 7.29 28.12
N LYS A 117 0.53 7.84 29.21
CA LYS A 117 -0.56 8.84 29.12
C LYS A 117 -0.11 10.11 28.42
N ASP A 118 1.09 10.60 28.72
CA ASP A 118 1.63 11.80 28.11
C ASP A 118 2.00 11.57 26.64
N ARG A 119 2.51 10.38 26.28
CA ARG A 119 2.73 9.97 24.89
C ARG A 119 1.43 9.88 24.10
N LEU A 120 0.40 9.26 24.67
CA LEU A 120 -0.92 9.16 24.03
C LEU A 120 -1.56 10.54 23.83
N LYS A 121 -1.44 11.45 24.81
CA LYS A 121 -1.91 12.84 24.67
C LYS A 121 -1.13 13.59 23.59
N ALA A 122 0.20 13.48 23.58
CA ALA A 122 1.03 14.12 22.57
C ALA A 122 0.74 13.58 21.15
N GLU A 123 0.50 12.27 21.00
CA GLU A 123 0.11 11.67 19.73
C GLU A 123 -1.27 12.14 19.28
N ALA A 124 -2.25 12.19 20.19
CA ALA A 124 -3.59 12.69 19.91
C ALA A 124 -3.57 14.17 19.51
N GLU A 125 -2.78 15.00 20.19
CA GLU A 125 -2.61 16.42 19.86
C GLU A 125 -1.90 16.61 18.52
N GLN A 126 -0.85 15.82 18.24
CA GLN A 126 -0.16 15.87 16.96
C GLN A 126 -1.08 15.45 15.81
N LYS A 127 -1.91 14.41 16.00
CA LYS A 127 -2.89 13.97 15.01
C LYS A 127 -3.96 15.04 14.79
N ALA A 128 -4.51 15.62 15.85
CA ALA A 128 -5.48 16.71 15.76
C ALA A 128 -4.89 17.95 15.06
N ALA A 129 -3.62 18.28 15.32
CA ALA A 129 -2.91 19.38 14.66
C ALA A 129 -2.69 19.10 13.17
N LYS A 130 -2.29 17.88 12.80
CA LYS A 130 -2.14 17.45 11.40
C LYS A 130 -3.47 17.48 10.65
N ASP A 131 -4.54 16.97 11.25
CA ASP A 131 -5.88 16.97 10.65
C ASP A 131 -6.40 18.40 10.45
N LYS A 132 -6.17 19.29 11.43
CA LYS A 132 -6.54 20.71 11.33
C LYS A 132 -5.72 21.44 10.25
N ALA A 133 -4.42 21.16 10.15
CA ALA A 133 -3.57 21.71 9.10
C ALA A 133 -4.00 21.25 7.71
N ALA A 134 -4.25 19.94 7.54
CA ALA A 134 -4.73 19.38 6.29
C ALA A 134 -6.11 19.92 5.89
N ALA A 135 -7.02 20.13 6.84
CA ALA A 135 -8.31 20.75 6.60
C ALA A 135 -8.16 22.22 6.16
N GLN A 136 -7.29 22.99 6.81
CA GLN A 136 -7.00 24.38 6.41
C GLN A 136 -6.36 24.47 5.03
N GLU A 137 -5.44 23.57 4.69
CA GLU A 137 -4.82 23.53 3.37
C GLU A 137 -5.83 23.19 2.28
N LYS A 138 -6.70 22.19 2.51
CA LYS A 138 -7.80 21.88 1.59
C LYS A 138 -8.74 23.07 1.41
N GLN A 139 -9.14 23.73 2.48
CA GLN A 139 -9.99 24.94 2.38
C GLN A 139 -9.31 26.07 1.60
N LYS A 140 -8.01 26.30 1.79
CA LYS A 140 -7.24 27.30 1.02
C LYS A 140 -7.14 26.92 -0.46
N LEU A 141 -6.89 25.65 -0.77
CA LEU A 141 -6.84 25.14 -2.15
C LEU A 141 -8.20 25.26 -2.85
N ASP A 142 -9.29 24.92 -2.16
CA ASP A 142 -10.65 25.02 -2.73
C ASP A 142 -11.07 26.48 -2.91
N ALA A 143 -10.72 27.36 -1.97
CA ALA A 143 -10.93 28.80 -2.10
C ALA A 143 -10.13 29.38 -3.28
N ALA A 144 -8.85 29.01 -3.42
CA ALA A 144 -8.00 29.44 -4.53
C ALA A 144 -8.51 28.93 -5.89
N LYS A 145 -8.93 27.66 -5.98
CA LYS A 145 -9.54 27.12 -7.20
C LYS A 145 -10.83 27.83 -7.56
N LYS A 146 -11.65 28.19 -6.57
CA LYS A 146 -12.89 28.94 -6.81
C LYS A 146 -12.60 30.35 -7.31
N THR A 147 -11.65 31.07 -6.71
CA THR A 147 -11.28 32.41 -7.18
C THR A 147 -10.64 32.38 -8.56
N GLU A 148 -9.79 31.39 -8.87
CA GLU A 148 -9.23 31.20 -10.21
C GLU A 148 -10.31 30.85 -11.24
N ALA A 149 -11.28 30.02 -10.89
CA ALA A 149 -12.40 29.67 -11.77
C ALA A 149 -13.30 30.88 -12.05
N ASP A 150 -13.64 31.67 -11.03
CA ASP A 150 -14.39 32.92 -11.19
C ASP A 150 -13.62 33.96 -12.01
N ALA A 151 -12.31 34.11 -11.77
CA ALA A 151 -11.45 35.00 -12.54
C ALA A 151 -11.38 34.59 -14.02
N LYS A 152 -11.19 33.29 -14.31
CA LYS A 152 -11.20 32.75 -15.68
C LYS A 152 -12.55 32.92 -16.36
N LYS A 153 -13.67 32.68 -15.65
CA LYS A 153 -15.01 32.92 -16.20
C LYS A 153 -15.23 34.40 -16.52
N LYS A 154 -14.79 35.31 -15.65
CA LYS A 154 -14.90 36.75 -15.88
C LYS A 154 -14.03 37.21 -17.05
N GLN A 155 -12.79 36.72 -17.14
CA GLN A 155 -11.90 36.98 -18.27
C GLN A 155 -12.48 36.46 -19.59
N ALA A 156 -12.95 35.22 -19.62
CA ALA A 156 -13.59 34.63 -20.80
C ALA A 156 -14.85 35.40 -21.23
N ALA A 157 -15.69 35.85 -20.27
CA ALA A 157 -16.86 36.68 -20.56
C ALA A 157 -16.46 38.05 -21.12
N THR A 158 -15.42 38.70 -20.57
CA THR A 158 -14.93 39.98 -21.10
C THR A 158 -14.30 39.84 -22.48
N GLU A 159 -13.57 38.76 -22.73
CA GLU A 159 -12.94 38.48 -24.02
C GLU A 159 -13.99 38.15 -25.08
N ALA A 160 -14.99 37.31 -24.76
CA ALA A 160 -16.11 37.03 -25.65
C ALA A 160 -16.94 38.29 -25.99
N ALA A 161 -17.17 39.17 -25.00
CA ALA A 161 -17.85 40.45 -25.24
C ALA A 161 -17.00 41.38 -26.12
N ALA A 162 -15.69 41.45 -25.89
CA ALA A 162 -14.76 42.25 -26.70
C ALA A 162 -14.65 41.71 -28.14
N GLU A 163 -14.61 40.39 -28.33
CA GLU A 163 -14.57 39.76 -29.64
C GLU A 163 -15.88 39.97 -30.40
N THR A 164 -17.03 39.85 -29.72
CA THR A 164 -18.35 40.14 -30.33
C THR A 164 -18.41 41.58 -30.83
N LYS A 165 -17.92 42.54 -30.03
CA LYS A 165 -17.83 43.95 -30.43
C LYS A 165 -16.89 44.17 -31.62
N ARG A 166 -15.71 43.54 -31.62
CA ARG A 166 -14.78 43.60 -32.77
C ARG A 166 -15.39 43.02 -34.04
N ARG A 167 -16.09 41.88 -33.93
CA ARG A 167 -16.77 41.23 -35.06
C ARG A 167 -17.91 42.09 -35.61
N SER A 168 -18.68 42.76 -34.75
CA SER A 168 -19.73 43.70 -35.20
C SER A 168 -19.15 44.96 -35.85
N ASP A 169 -18.07 45.51 -35.30
CA ASP A 169 -17.41 46.70 -35.87
C ASP A 169 -16.77 46.36 -37.22
N GLU A 170 -16.19 45.17 -37.36
CA GLU A 170 -15.64 44.67 -38.62
C GLU A 170 -16.74 44.41 -39.66
N MET A 171 -17.84 43.78 -39.28
CA MET A 171 -19.00 43.59 -40.16
C MET A 171 -19.56 44.94 -40.62
N LYS A 172 -19.61 45.95 -39.74
CA LYS A 172 -20.07 47.30 -40.09
C LYS A 172 -19.11 48.00 -41.07
N ARG A 173 -17.79 47.82 -40.91
CA ARG A 173 -16.79 48.30 -41.88
C ARG A 173 -16.90 47.58 -43.22
N MET A 174 -17.04 46.25 -43.21
CA MET A 174 -17.20 45.45 -44.41
C MET A 174 -18.49 45.79 -45.16
N LEU A 175 -19.62 45.99 -44.45
CA LEU A 175 -20.88 46.43 -45.05
C LEU A 175 -20.78 47.87 -45.57
N GLY A 176 -20.09 48.77 -44.86
CA GLY A 176 -19.82 50.13 -45.33
C GLY A 176 -18.94 50.18 -46.58
N GLN A 177 -18.02 49.22 -46.73
CA GLN A 177 -17.16 49.09 -47.92
C GLN A 177 -17.86 48.33 -49.06
N ALA A 178 -18.82 47.46 -48.77
CA ALA A 178 -19.62 46.72 -49.75
C ALA A 178 -20.81 47.52 -50.33
N VAL A 179 -21.26 48.59 -49.68
CA VAL A 179 -22.30 49.51 -50.22
C VAL A 179 -21.69 50.58 -51.15
N GLY A 180 -20.36 50.65 -51.25
CA GLY A 180 -19.64 51.70 -51.99
C GLY A 180 -19.44 51.50 -53.49
N ASN A 181 -19.72 50.34 -54.10
CA ASN A 181 -19.68 50.16 -55.57
C ASN A 181 -20.24 48.79 -56.00
N GLY A 182 -21.36 48.77 -56.73
CA GLY A 182 -21.81 47.61 -57.54
C GLY A 182 -23.16 46.98 -57.13
N PRO A 183 -23.99 46.50 -58.09
CA PRO A 183 -25.43 46.30 -57.89
C PRO A 183 -25.79 45.08 -57.04
N ALA A 184 -26.97 45.21 -56.42
CA ALA A 184 -27.60 44.26 -55.52
C ALA A 184 -28.06 42.97 -56.22
N ASN A 185 -27.20 41.94 -56.28
CA ASN A 185 -27.63 40.53 -56.19
C ASN A 185 -26.43 39.59 -56.08
N SER A 186 -25.96 39.29 -54.87
CA SER A 186 -25.05 38.15 -54.66
C SER A 186 -25.25 37.55 -53.28
N THR A 187 -26.26 36.69 -53.20
CA THR A 187 -26.56 35.79 -52.08
C THR A 187 -25.42 34.77 -51.90
N GLY A 188 -24.41 35.12 -51.10
CA GLY A 188 -23.33 34.22 -50.72
C GLY A 188 -23.70 33.36 -49.50
N THR A 189 -24.06 32.10 -49.73
CA THR A 189 -24.36 31.06 -48.72
C THR A 189 -23.12 30.44 -48.06
N ALA A 190 -22.01 31.17 -47.97
CA ALA A 190 -20.72 30.61 -47.55
C ALA A 190 -20.52 30.48 -46.03
N ALA A 191 -21.43 31.00 -45.19
CA ALA A 191 -21.25 31.10 -43.74
C ALA A 191 -21.86 29.95 -42.90
N GLN A 192 -22.39 28.88 -43.50
CA GLN A 192 -23.16 27.84 -42.78
C GLN A 192 -22.55 26.42 -42.77
N SER A 193 -21.26 26.26 -43.05
CA SER A 193 -20.69 24.93 -43.38
C SER A 193 -19.68 24.33 -42.40
N GLN A 194 -19.64 24.73 -41.12
CA GLN A 194 -18.74 24.12 -40.12
C GLN A 194 -19.38 23.80 -38.75
N GLY A 195 -20.67 23.53 -38.71
CA GLY A 195 -21.25 22.69 -37.65
C GLY A 195 -21.05 21.21 -38.01
N PRO A 196 -20.94 20.26 -37.05
CA PRO A 196 -20.83 18.84 -37.37
C PRO A 196 -22.04 18.43 -38.22
N ARG A 197 -21.83 18.21 -39.53
CA ARG A 197 -22.85 17.72 -40.47
C ARG A 197 -23.08 16.22 -40.27
N GLY A 198 -23.29 15.80 -39.03
CA GLY A 198 -23.49 14.42 -38.65
C GLY A 198 -24.72 14.29 -37.79
N ASP A 199 -25.57 13.32 -38.11
CA ASP A 199 -26.62 12.88 -37.20
C ASP A 199 -25.99 12.47 -35.86
N PRO A 200 -26.44 13.01 -34.71
CA PRO A 200 -25.93 12.63 -33.39
C PRO A 200 -25.97 11.11 -33.14
N GLY A 201 -26.95 10.41 -33.72
CA GLY A 201 -27.08 8.95 -33.60
C GLY A 201 -26.10 8.16 -34.48
N TYR A 202 -25.57 8.76 -35.55
CA TYR A 202 -24.60 8.12 -36.44
C TYR A 202 -23.26 7.93 -35.74
N ALA A 203 -22.78 8.99 -35.07
CA ALA A 203 -21.52 8.96 -34.33
C ALA A 203 -21.50 7.85 -33.28
N GLN A 204 -22.61 7.60 -32.58
CA GLN A 204 -22.72 6.52 -31.61
C GLN A 204 -22.66 5.14 -32.27
N LYS A 205 -23.38 4.91 -33.38
CA LYS A 205 -23.32 3.63 -34.12
C LYS A 205 -21.91 3.32 -34.59
N VAL A 206 -21.22 4.32 -35.15
CA VAL A 206 -19.84 4.23 -35.61
C VAL A 206 -18.91 3.95 -34.42
N ALA A 207 -19.04 4.71 -33.34
CA ALA A 207 -18.23 4.54 -32.14
C ALA A 207 -18.40 3.15 -31.52
N SER A 208 -19.62 2.62 -31.43
CA SER A 208 -19.90 1.27 -30.92
C SER A 208 -19.30 0.19 -31.81
N LYS A 209 -19.37 0.33 -33.14
CA LYS A 209 -18.77 -0.63 -34.07
C LYS A 209 -17.25 -0.66 -33.94
N ILE A 210 -16.61 0.52 -33.89
CA ILE A 210 -15.17 0.63 -33.68
C ILE A 210 -14.78 0.03 -32.33
N LYS A 211 -15.51 0.40 -31.27
CA LYS A 211 -15.28 -0.11 -29.91
C LYS A 211 -15.31 -1.63 -29.84
N SER A 212 -16.28 -2.29 -30.49
CA SER A 212 -16.34 -3.77 -30.52
C SER A 212 -15.14 -4.45 -31.18
N ASN A 213 -14.38 -3.73 -32.00
CA ASN A 213 -13.21 -4.23 -32.71
C ASN A 213 -11.87 -3.84 -32.07
N ILE A 214 -11.86 -3.01 -31.03
CA ILE A 214 -10.63 -2.63 -30.34
C ILE A 214 -10.21 -3.77 -29.41
N ILE A 215 -9.07 -4.38 -29.72
CA ILE A 215 -8.45 -5.41 -28.90
C ILE A 215 -7.26 -4.77 -28.20
N PHE A 216 -7.45 -4.37 -26.95
CA PHE A 216 -6.39 -3.80 -26.13
C PHE A 216 -6.54 -4.25 -24.68
N ASN A 217 -5.52 -4.90 -24.13
CA ASN A 217 -5.48 -5.27 -22.72
C ASN A 217 -4.99 -4.05 -21.92
N VAL A 218 -5.87 -3.46 -21.10
CA VAL A 218 -5.55 -2.26 -20.32
C VAL A 218 -4.61 -2.64 -19.17
N PRO A 219 -3.36 -2.12 -19.11
CA PRO A 219 -2.48 -2.39 -17.99
C PRO A 219 -3.04 -1.78 -16.70
N GLU A 220 -3.04 -2.53 -15.60
CA GLU A 220 -3.59 -2.09 -14.30
C GLU A 220 -2.86 -0.85 -13.73
N GLY A 221 -1.63 -0.58 -14.19
CA GLY A 221 -0.86 0.62 -13.86
C GLY A 221 -1.13 1.87 -14.72
N LEU A 222 -2.11 1.83 -15.65
CA LEU A 222 -2.39 2.99 -16.51
C LEU A 222 -3.07 4.11 -15.73
N ALA A 223 -2.29 5.14 -15.40
CA ALA A 223 -2.76 6.36 -14.74
C ALA A 223 -3.69 7.16 -15.68
N GLY A 224 -4.93 7.41 -15.24
CA GLY A 224 -5.91 8.20 -15.99
C GLY A 224 -6.70 7.41 -17.06
N ASN A 225 -7.38 8.14 -17.95
CA ASN A 225 -8.12 7.61 -19.10
C ASN A 225 -7.93 8.55 -20.31
N PRO A 226 -6.71 8.60 -20.88
CA PRO A 226 -6.40 9.54 -21.94
C PRO A 226 -7.14 9.17 -23.23
N ALA A 227 -7.74 10.16 -23.87
CA ALA A 227 -8.52 9.95 -25.09
C ALA A 227 -7.65 10.07 -26.33
N ALA A 228 -7.74 9.09 -27.23
CA ALA A 228 -7.20 9.16 -28.58
C ALA A 228 -8.26 9.75 -29.52
N GLU A 229 -7.87 10.72 -30.34
CA GLU A 229 -8.74 11.32 -31.35
C GLU A 229 -8.21 11.00 -32.75
N PHE A 230 -9.07 10.42 -33.58
CA PHE A 230 -8.77 10.09 -34.97
C PHE A 230 -9.71 10.84 -35.91
N ASP A 231 -9.15 11.38 -36.98
CA ASP A 231 -9.87 11.93 -38.12
C ASP A 231 -9.94 10.85 -39.19
N VAL A 232 -11.15 10.37 -39.46
CA VAL A 232 -11.40 9.26 -40.38
C VAL A 232 -12.16 9.80 -41.57
N GLN A 233 -11.60 9.62 -42.76
CA GLN A 233 -12.27 9.93 -44.02
C GLN A 233 -12.90 8.65 -44.56
N LEU A 234 -14.15 8.74 -44.99
CA LEU A 234 -14.91 7.63 -45.53
C LEU A 234 -15.23 7.89 -46.99
N LEU A 235 -15.28 6.81 -47.77
CA LEU A 235 -15.81 6.81 -49.12
C LEU A 235 -17.35 6.72 -49.10
N PRO A 236 -18.03 7.11 -50.19
CA PRO A 236 -19.50 7.04 -50.27
C PRO A 236 -20.10 5.64 -50.09
N ASP A 237 -19.29 4.59 -50.27
CA ASP A 237 -19.65 3.19 -50.07
C ASP A 237 -19.54 2.73 -48.59
N GLY A 238 -19.01 3.58 -47.71
CA GLY A 238 -18.77 3.25 -46.30
C GLY A 238 -17.40 2.69 -45.99
N SER A 239 -16.53 2.52 -46.99
CA SER A 239 -15.15 2.08 -46.76
C SER A 239 -14.27 3.23 -46.24
N VAL A 240 -13.11 2.89 -45.66
CA VAL A 240 -12.18 3.88 -45.10
C VAL A 240 -11.26 4.39 -46.19
N ALA A 241 -11.25 5.70 -46.41
CA ALA A 241 -10.32 6.36 -47.33
C ALA A 241 -8.98 6.66 -46.63
N SER A 242 -9.03 7.28 -45.44
CA SER A 242 -7.83 7.62 -44.68
C SER A 242 -8.11 7.69 -43.18
N VAL A 243 -7.11 7.35 -42.37
CA VAL A 243 -7.15 7.44 -40.91
C VAL A 243 -5.96 8.26 -40.45
N ARG A 244 -6.22 9.39 -39.79
CA ARG A 244 -5.18 10.28 -39.25
C ARG A 244 -5.34 10.43 -37.75
N LEU A 245 -4.24 10.22 -37.01
CA LEU A 245 -4.19 10.52 -35.59
C LEU A 245 -4.16 12.05 -35.40
N ARG A 246 -5.16 12.61 -34.72
CA ARG A 246 -5.17 14.02 -34.32
C ARG A 246 -4.58 14.23 -32.94
N LYS A 247 -4.89 13.33 -32.01
CA LYS A 247 -4.40 13.39 -30.63
C LYS A 247 -4.12 11.99 -30.13
N SER A 248 -2.89 11.75 -29.71
CA SER A 248 -2.48 10.48 -29.08
C SER A 248 -3.05 10.38 -27.68
N SER A 249 -3.41 9.15 -27.27
CA SER A 249 -3.72 8.85 -25.87
C SER A 249 -2.47 8.79 -24.98
N GLY A 250 -1.27 8.90 -25.54
CA GLY A 250 -0.01 8.67 -24.81
C GLY A 250 0.33 7.19 -24.60
N VAL A 251 -0.53 6.26 -25.05
CA VAL A 251 -0.27 4.83 -25.09
C VAL A 251 -0.26 4.36 -26.54
N SER A 252 0.93 4.17 -27.10
CA SER A 252 1.10 3.77 -28.52
C SER A 252 0.34 2.49 -28.87
N GLY A 253 0.37 1.48 -27.98
CA GLY A 253 -0.35 0.22 -28.19
C GLY A 253 -1.87 0.39 -28.26
N PHE A 254 -2.44 1.38 -27.55
CA PHE A 254 -3.86 1.70 -27.64
C PHE A 254 -4.17 2.44 -28.94
N ASP A 255 -3.37 3.44 -29.30
CA ASP A 255 -3.54 4.20 -30.54
C ASP A 255 -3.47 3.28 -31.78
N GLU A 256 -2.54 2.32 -31.80
CA GLU A 256 -2.47 1.31 -32.85
C GLU A 256 -3.69 0.38 -32.87
N ALA A 257 -4.16 -0.05 -31.69
CA ALA A 257 -5.34 -0.90 -31.59
C ALA A 257 -6.59 -0.17 -32.11
N VAL A 258 -6.75 1.11 -31.80
CA VAL A 258 -7.82 1.96 -32.32
C VAL A 258 -7.71 2.12 -33.83
N LYS A 259 -6.51 2.40 -34.37
CA LYS A 259 -6.30 2.49 -35.82
C LYS A 259 -6.70 1.19 -36.53
N ARG A 260 -6.24 0.04 -36.05
CA ARG A 260 -6.61 -1.29 -36.59
C ARG A 260 -8.11 -1.55 -36.49
N ALA A 261 -8.75 -1.14 -35.39
CA ALA A 261 -10.18 -1.30 -35.20
C ALA A 261 -11.01 -0.44 -36.16
N ILE A 262 -10.56 0.77 -36.46
CA ILE A 262 -11.19 1.67 -37.45
C ILE A 262 -11.15 1.04 -38.84
N GLU A 263 -10.00 0.48 -39.24
CA GLU A 263 -9.83 -0.21 -40.52
C GLU A 263 -10.69 -1.48 -40.60
N LYS A 264 -10.71 -2.28 -39.52
CA LYS A 264 -11.51 -3.52 -39.43
C LYS A 264 -13.02 -3.28 -39.41
N SER A 265 -13.47 -2.10 -38.99
CA SER A 265 -14.89 -1.77 -38.87
C SER A 265 -15.55 -1.39 -40.21
N ALA A 266 -14.76 -1.28 -41.29
CA ALA A 266 -15.28 -1.05 -42.63
C ALA A 266 -16.12 -2.26 -43.12
N PRO A 267 -17.23 -2.04 -43.87
CA PRO A 267 -17.83 -0.75 -44.20
C PRO A 267 -18.69 -0.18 -43.06
N TYR A 268 -18.68 1.14 -42.90
CA TYR A 268 -19.50 1.84 -41.91
C TYR A 268 -20.98 1.87 -42.32
N PRO A 269 -21.91 1.87 -41.34
CA PRO A 269 -23.34 1.96 -41.63
C PRO A 269 -23.66 3.27 -42.36
N LYS A 270 -24.84 3.36 -42.97
CA LYS A 270 -25.38 4.61 -43.53
C LYS A 270 -26.08 5.40 -42.43
N ASP A 271 -26.12 6.73 -42.57
CA ASP A 271 -26.89 7.60 -41.70
C ASP A 271 -28.41 7.51 -41.99
N LYS A 272 -29.23 8.32 -41.30
CA LYS A 272 -30.69 8.37 -41.53
C LYS A 272 -31.07 8.86 -42.93
N THR A 273 -30.17 9.53 -43.64
CA THR A 273 -30.38 10.00 -45.01
C THR A 273 -30.00 8.96 -46.06
N GLY A 274 -29.49 7.79 -45.64
CA GLY A 274 -29.03 6.72 -46.52
C GLY A 274 -27.65 6.97 -47.13
N SER A 275 -26.96 8.02 -46.68
CA SER A 275 -25.61 8.39 -47.14
C SER A 275 -24.57 8.16 -46.05
N VAL A 276 -23.30 8.05 -46.44
CA VAL A 276 -22.17 7.98 -45.50
C VAL A 276 -21.52 9.37 -45.46
N PRO A 277 -21.28 9.96 -44.28
CA PRO A 277 -20.57 11.23 -44.19
C PRO A 277 -19.12 11.06 -44.66
N SER A 278 -18.60 12.08 -45.35
CA SER A 278 -17.24 12.07 -45.94
C SER A 278 -16.12 11.98 -44.90
N SER A 279 -16.37 12.44 -43.66
CA SER A 279 -15.45 12.29 -42.55
C SER A 279 -16.15 12.36 -41.19
N PHE A 280 -15.52 11.79 -40.18
CA PHE A 280 -15.92 11.95 -38.78
C PHE A 280 -14.70 11.96 -37.85
N ILE A 281 -14.86 12.57 -36.68
CA ILE A 281 -13.85 12.54 -35.63
C ILE A 281 -14.29 11.50 -34.60
N GLY A 282 -13.48 10.45 -34.43
CA GLY A 282 -13.70 9.40 -33.44
C GLY A 282 -12.83 9.63 -32.21
N THR A 283 -13.46 9.71 -31.02
CA THR A 283 -12.75 9.81 -29.74
C THR A 283 -12.89 8.49 -28.98
N HIS A 284 -11.77 7.84 -28.68
CA HIS A 284 -11.72 6.54 -28.02
C HIS A 284 -10.86 6.58 -26.77
N LYS A 285 -11.27 5.84 -25.75
CA LYS A 285 -10.60 5.82 -24.44
C LYS A 285 -10.28 4.38 -24.02
N PRO A 286 -9.09 4.11 -23.43
CA PRO A 286 -8.69 2.77 -23.02
C PRO A 286 -9.63 2.11 -22.02
N LYS A 287 -10.19 2.87 -21.08
CA LYS A 287 -11.08 2.33 -20.03
C LYS A 287 -12.56 2.30 -20.42
N ASP A 288 -12.89 2.82 -21.60
CA ASP A 288 -14.25 2.83 -22.12
C ASP A 288 -14.47 1.68 -23.12
N GLN A 289 -13.62 0.63 -23.10
CA GLN A 289 -13.78 -0.62 -23.85
C GLN A 289 -14.86 -1.52 -23.24
#